data_AF-A0A7C2U8L8-F1
#
_entry.id   AF-A0A7C2U8L8-F1
#
_cell.length_a   1.000
_cell.length_b   1.000
_cell.length_c   1.000
_cell.angle_alpha   90.00
_cell.angle_beta   90.00
_cell.angle_gamma   90.00
#
_symmetry.space_group_name_H-M   'P 1'
#
loop_
_entity.id
_entity.type
_entity.pdbx_description
1 polymer ?
#
loop_
_entity_poly.entity_id
_entity_poly.type
_entity_poly.pdbx_seq_one_letter_code
_entity_poly.pdbx_strand_id
1 'polypeptide(L)' 'MDGNGRWARQRGLPRLAGHRAGTENLRRVIQRFGDYGVQYLTLFAFSTENWSRPRSEVDGLMR' A
#
# COMPACT_ATOMS: atom_id res chain seq x y z
N MET A 1 2.33 3.99 0.49
CA MET A 1 1.19 4.69 1.12
C MET A 1 1.10 4.28 2.58
N ASP A 2 0.87 5.22 3.49
CA ASP A 2 0.73 4.90 4.92
C ASP A 2 -0.75 4.63 5.29
N GLY A 3 -0.97 3.93 6.41
CA GLY A 3 -2.30 3.72 6.99
C GLY A 3 -2.96 2.39 6.68
N ASN A 4 -2.49 1.63 5.67
CA ASN A 4 -3.04 0.31 5.29
C ASN A 4 -3.22 -0.63 6.50
N GLY A 5 -2.18 -0.77 7.32
CA GLY A 5 -2.23 -1.63 8.51
C GLY A 5 -3.18 -1.12 9.60
N ARG A 6 -3.32 0.21 9.76
CA ARG A 6 -4.28 0.82 10.71
C ARG A 6 -5.72 0.61 10.23
N TRP A 7 -5.96 0.80 8.93
CA TRP A 7 -7.26 0.58 8.29
C TRP A 7 -7.75 -0.86 8.48
N ALA A 8 -6.86 -1.85 8.31
CA ALA A 8 -7.19 -3.25 8.53
C ALA A 8 -7.49 -3.55 10.01
N ARG A 9 -6.66 -3.03 10.93
CA ARG A 9 -6.84 -3.21 12.38
C ARG A 9 -8.19 -2.66 12.86
N GLN A 10 -8.59 -1.48 12.39
CA GLN A 10 -9.90 -0.88 12.73
C GLN A 10 -11.09 -1.73 12.28
N ARG A 11 -10.88 -2.68 11.35
CA ARG A 11 -11.91 -3.57 10.80
C ARG A 11 -11.78 -5.01 11.27
N GLY A 12 -10.89 -5.29 12.24
CA GLY A 12 -10.62 -6.65 12.69
C GLY A 12 -9.98 -7.55 11.61
N LEU A 13 -9.38 -6.96 10.57
CA LEU A 13 -8.81 -7.69 9.45
C LEU A 13 -7.30 -7.87 9.59
N PRO A 14 -6.71 -8.91 8.97
CA PRO A 14 -5.26 -9.04 8.84
C PRO A 14 -4.64 -7.84 8.13
N ARG A 15 -3.43 -7.43 8.53
CA ARG A 15 -2.71 -6.28 7.93
C ARG A 15 -2.59 -6.38 6.41
N LEU A 16 -2.41 -7.59 5.88
CA LEU A 16 -2.34 -7.85 4.44
C LEU A 16 -3.61 -7.44 3.69
N ALA A 17 -4.80 -7.55 4.30
CA ALA A 17 -6.04 -7.08 3.70
C ALA A 17 -6.03 -5.56 3.48
N GLY A 18 -5.45 -4.81 4.42
CA GLY A 18 -5.26 -3.37 4.28
C GLY A 18 -4.30 -3.00 3.16
N HIS A 19 -3.23 -3.78 2.98
CA HIS A 19 -2.30 -3.58 1.86
C HIS A 19 -2.98 -3.84 0.51
N ARG A 20 -3.78 -4.91 0.39
CA ARG A 20 -4.58 -5.18 -0.81
C ARG A 20 -5.57 -4.05 -1.11
N ALA A 21 -6.29 -3.56 -0.10
CA ALA A 21 -7.19 -2.42 -0.24
C ALA A 21 -6.46 -1.14 -0.68
N GLY A 22 -5.26 -0.93 -0.14
CA GLY A 22 -4.35 0.14 -0.58
C GLY A 22 -4.00 0.04 -2.06
N THR A 23 -3.57 -1.14 -2.52
CA THR A 23 -3.22 -1.38 -3.94
C THR A 23 -4.40 -1.11 -4.88
N GLU A 24 -5.61 -1.54 -4.51
CA GLU A 24 -6.81 -1.27 -5.31
C GLU A 24 -7.10 0.24 -5.40
N ASN A 25 -6.97 0.95 -4.27
CA ASN A 25 -7.15 2.39 -4.25
C ASN A 25 -6.10 3.11 -5.10
N LEU A 26 -4.85 2.65 -5.06
CA LEU A 26 -3.74 3.23 -5.79
C LEU A 26 -3.96 3.22 -7.30
N ARG A 27 -4.55 2.13 -7.85
CA ARG A 27 -4.89 2.05 -9.27
C ARG A 27 -5.79 3.20 -9.71
N ARG A 28 -6.84 3.49 -8.93
CA ARG A 28 -7.76 4.60 -9.21
C ARG A 28 -7.05 5.96 -9.12
N VAL A 29 -6.19 6.13 -8.12
CA VAL A 29 -5.43 7.39 -7.93
C VAL A 29 -4.47 7.63 -9.10
N ILE A 30 -3.73 6.60 -9.55
CA ILE A 30 -2.82 6.70 -10.70
C ILE A 30 -3.59 7.09 -11.97
N GLN A 31 -4.73 6.45 -12.22
CA GLN A 31 -5.57 6.79 -13.37
C GLN A 31 -5.99 8.26 -13.37
N ARG A 32 -6.40 8.79 -12.20
CA ARG A 32 -6.74 10.21 -12.06
C ARG A 32 -5.57 11.12 -12.38
N PHE A 33 -4.37 10.81 -11.89
CA PHE A 33 -3.19 11.61 -12.25
C PHE A 33 -2.92 11.62 -13.76
N GLY A 34 -3.14 10.48 -14.43
CA GLY A 34 -3.11 10.38 -15.90
C GLY A 34 -4.13 11.29 -16.58
N ASP A 35 -5.38 11.32 -16.10
CA ASP A 35 -6.45 12.19 -16.63
C ASP A 35 -6.08 13.69 -16.55
N TYR A 36 -5.27 14.09 -15.56
CA TYR A 36 -4.80 15.47 -15.38
C TYR A 36 -3.45 15.77 -16.06
N GLY A 37 -2.90 14.82 -16.83
CA GLY A 37 -1.63 15.02 -17.57
C GLY A 37 -0.38 15.05 -16.69
N VAL A 38 -0.44 14.50 -15.47
CA VAL A 38 0.75 14.39 -14.60
C VAL A 38 1.72 13.39 -15.21
N GLN A 39 2.92 13.87 -15.56
CA GLN A 39 3.92 13.07 -16.27
C GLN A 39 4.74 12.17 -15.35
N TYR A 40 4.91 12.55 -14.08
CA TYR A 40 5.75 11.83 -13.14
C TYR A 40 5.06 11.69 -11.78
N LEU A 41 5.02 10.47 -11.26
CA LEU A 41 4.48 10.16 -9.95
C LEU A 41 5.42 9.19 -9.23
N THR A 42 6.00 9.64 -8.12
CA THR A 42 6.85 8.79 -7.27
C THR A 42 6.03 8.29 -6.08
N LEU A 43 5.91 6.97 -5.95
CA LEU A 43 5.10 6.33 -4.93
C LEU A 43 5.99 5.57 -3.96
N PHE A 44 5.88 5.89 -2.67
CA PHE A 44 6.62 5.15 -1.66
C PHE A 44 5.89 3.87 -1.26
N ALA A 45 6.27 2.75 -1.88
CA ALA A 45 5.66 1.45 -1.67
C ALA A 45 6.27 0.67 -0.49
N PHE A 46 7.59 0.70 -0.35
CA PHE A 46 8.34 -0.04 0.67
C PHE A 46 9.64 0.70 1.01
N SER A 47 9.97 0.86 2.29
CA SER A 47 11.22 1.47 2.76
C SER A 47 12.24 0.45 3.26
N THR A 48 13.50 0.84 3.37
CA THR A 48 14.56 0.05 4.01
C THR A 48 14.22 -0.36 5.44
N GLU A 49 13.52 0.50 6.19
CA GLU A 49 13.09 0.22 7.56
C GLU A 49 11.94 -0.78 7.61
N ASN A 50 11.20 -0.98 6.50
CA ASN A 50 10.08 -1.93 6.46
C ASN A 50 10.55 -3.39 6.55
N TRP A 51 11.84 -3.66 6.33
CA TRP A 51 12.45 -4.97 6.63
C TRP A 51 12.40 -5.35 8.11
N SER A 52 12.26 -4.38 9.03
CA SER A 52 12.11 -4.63 10.46
C SER A 52 10.70 -5.12 10.87
N ARG A 53 9.75 -5.16 9.93
CA ARG A 53 8.38 -5.63 10.18
C ARG A 53 8.34 -7.15 10.35
N PRO A 54 7.26 -7.72 10.92
CA PRO A 54 7.11 -9.16 11.01
C PRO A 54 7.30 -9.85 9.67
N ARG A 55 8.09 -10.93 9.66
CA ARG A 55 8.47 -11.64 8.43
C ARG A 55 7.28 -12.09 7.59
N SER A 56 6.20 -12.54 8.24
CA SER A 56 4.95 -12.91 7.58
C SER A 56 4.26 -11.74 6.85
N GLU A 57 4.42 -10.50 7.34
CA GLU A 57 3.94 -9.30 6.63
C GLU A 57 4.83 -8.99 5.44
N VAL A 58 6.15 -9.06 5.59
CA VAL A 58 7.11 -8.79 4.52
C VAL A 58 6.94 -9.81 3.39
N ASP A 59 6.89 -11.10 3.71
CA ASP A 59 6.67 -12.18 2.74
C ASP A 59 5.33 -12.03 2.01
N GLY A 60 4.30 -11.54 2.72
CA GLY A 60 3.00 -11.24 2.12
C GLY A 60 2.98 -10.01 1.21
N LEU A 61 3.92 -9.09 1.36
CA LEU A 61 4.07 -7.90 0.51
C LEU A 61 4.90 -8.15 -0.74
N MET A 62 5.84 -9.10 -0.68
CA MET A 62 6.77 -9.43 -1.77
C MET A 62 6.25 -10.52 -2.72
N ARG A 63 5.10 -11.12 -2.41
CA ARG A 63 4.38 -12.07 -3.26
C ARG A 63 3.23 -11.39 -3.98
#